data_AF-A0A814AKR8-F1
#
_entry.id   AF-A0A814AKR8-F1
#
_cell.length_a   1.000
_cell.length_b   1.000
_cell.length_c   1.000
_cell.angle_alpha   90.00
_cell.angle_beta   90.00
_cell.angle_gamma   90.00
#
_symmetry.space_group_name_H-M   'P 1'
#
loop_
_entity.id
_entity.type
_entity.pdbx_description
1 polymer ?
#
loop_
_entity_poly.entity_id
_entity_poly.type
_entity_poly.pdbx_seq_one_letter_code
_entity_poly.pdbx_strand_id
1 'polypeptide(L)'
;MDGMDLTVINKKLTIIIAGKTIEAVGNAIYISGKEVVEYKTDILPAGLSIKKGDNFINLHYSKGIRIKMNIESAIFISVEESLKNKMSGLCGEYNDNTTDVLPTLFNCVTPQLQSNISDGCFPLIDPGGAFYECSKSVNAQPFYEACMSDYCSTIKTSNDTNLNGVLCNAFEAMAQECLDESISVNWLSSTGCGML
;
A
#
# COMPACT_ATOMS: atom_id res chain seq x y z
N MET A 1 6.71 15.04 21.86
CA MET A 1 5.83 13.84 21.83
C MET A 1 6.50 12.84 20.90
N ASP A 2 6.80 11.63 21.36
CA ASP A 2 7.49 10.63 20.52
C ASP A 2 6.54 10.13 19.41
N GLY A 3 6.63 10.79 18.26
CA GLY A 3 5.95 10.42 17.02
C GLY A 3 6.65 9.27 16.30
N MET A 4 6.01 8.76 15.26
CA MET A 4 6.55 7.76 14.35
C MET A 4 6.52 8.37 12.95
N ASP A 5 7.69 8.51 12.33
CA ASP A 5 7.79 8.97 10.94
C ASP A 5 8.03 7.77 10.03
N LEU A 6 7.31 7.74 8.91
CA LEU A 6 7.40 6.71 7.89
C LEU A 6 7.85 7.34 6.58
N THR A 7 8.82 6.71 5.92
CA THR A 7 9.29 7.14 4.61
C THR A 7 9.50 5.92 3.73
N VAL A 8 8.97 5.96 2.50
CA VAL A 8 9.13 4.89 1.53
C VAL A 8 9.84 5.44 0.31
N ILE A 9 11.04 4.95 0.03
CA ILE A 9 11.84 5.36 -1.14
C ILE A 9 12.48 4.11 -1.74
N ASN A 10 12.31 3.89 -3.04
CA ASN A 10 12.93 2.78 -3.78
C ASN A 10 12.76 1.40 -3.09
N LYS A 11 11.51 1.07 -2.70
CA LYS A 11 11.15 -0.18 -1.98
C LYS A 11 11.79 -0.34 -0.60
N LYS A 12 12.42 0.70 -0.04
CA LYS A 12 12.88 0.74 1.34
C LYS A 12 11.87 1.48 2.20
N LEU A 13 11.36 0.82 3.23
CA LEU A 13 10.64 1.50 4.31
C LEU A 13 11.64 1.92 5.38
N THR A 14 11.65 3.21 5.69
CA THR A 14 12.36 3.78 6.83
C THR A 14 11.33 4.20 7.87
N ILE A 15 11.56 3.77 9.12
CA ILE A 15 10.73 4.07 10.28
C ILE A 15 11.62 4.78 11.31
N ILE A 16 11.14 5.91 11.82
CA ILE A 16 11.83 6.66 12.88
C ILE A 16 10.92 6.71 14.10
N ILE A 17 11.38 6.17 15.23
CA ILE A 17 10.67 6.21 16.52
C ILE A 17 11.66 6.62 17.60
N ALA A 18 11.36 7.67 18.35
CA ALA A 18 12.20 8.16 19.46
C ALA A 18 13.69 8.30 19.07
N GLY A 19 13.97 8.78 17.85
CA GLY A 19 15.33 8.96 17.32
C GLY A 19 16.04 7.69 16.86
N LYS A 20 15.42 6.50 16.97
CA LYS A 20 15.94 5.26 16.38
C LYS A 20 15.43 5.08 14.97
N THR A 21 16.31 4.69 14.06
CA THR A 21 16.00 4.37 12.67
C THR A 21 15.92 2.86 12.47
N ILE A 22 14.81 2.41 11.89
CA ILE A 22 14.57 1.04 11.46
C ILE A 22 14.35 1.06 9.96
N GLU A 23 15.03 0.20 9.22
CA GLU A 23 14.90 0.10 7.77
C GLU A 23 14.48 -1.32 7.39
N ALA A 24 13.48 -1.43 6.52
CA ALA A 24 13.05 -2.69 5.92
C ALA A 24 13.31 -2.65 4.41
N VAL A 25 14.08 -3.62 3.91
CA VAL A 25 14.43 -3.75 2.49
C VAL A 25 14.22 -5.21 2.08
N GLY A 26 13.19 -5.45 1.26
CA GLY A 26 12.75 -6.81 0.92
C GLY A 26 12.43 -7.59 2.19
N ASN A 27 13.18 -8.65 2.47
CA ASN A 27 13.00 -9.48 3.66
C ASN A 27 13.99 -9.17 4.81
N ALA A 28 14.84 -8.15 4.66
CA ALA A 28 15.87 -7.78 5.64
C ALA A 28 15.43 -6.59 6.49
N ILE A 29 15.74 -6.63 7.79
CA ILE A 29 15.48 -5.55 8.74
C ILE A 29 16.81 -5.05 9.30
N TYR A 30 16.99 -3.74 9.27
CA TYR A 30 18.15 -3.05 9.81
C TYR A 30 17.72 -2.14 10.95
N ILE A 31 18.46 -2.15 12.06
CA ILE A 31 18.27 -1.23 13.17
C ILE A 31 19.56 -0.44 13.33
N SER A 32 19.49 0.88 13.19
CA SER A 32 20.66 1.76 13.23
C SER A 32 21.79 1.30 12.27
N GLY A 33 21.41 0.83 11.08
CA GLY A 33 22.33 0.38 10.01
C GLY A 33 22.86 -1.05 10.16
N LYS A 34 22.50 -1.78 11.21
CA LYS A 34 22.90 -3.18 11.41
C LYS A 34 21.75 -4.12 11.10
N GLU A 35 21.98 -5.12 10.25
CA GLU A 35 20.98 -6.16 9.98
C GLU A 35 20.69 -6.97 11.25
N VAL A 36 19.41 -7.20 11.51
CA VAL A 36 18.92 -7.90 12.69
C VAL A 36 18.18 -9.16 12.25
N VAL A 37 18.74 -10.30 12.64
CA VAL A 37 18.18 -11.63 12.37
C VAL A 37 17.27 -12.14 13.50
N GLU A 38 17.34 -11.51 14.68
CA GLU A 38 16.50 -11.83 15.85
C GLU A 38 15.81 -10.57 16.39
N TYR A 39 14.47 -10.61 16.46
CA TYR A 39 13.65 -9.46 16.86
C TYR A 39 13.38 -9.42 18.38
N LYS A 40 14.46 -9.45 19.17
CA LYS A 40 14.35 -9.42 20.63
C LYS A 40 14.03 -8.01 21.15
N THR A 41 13.27 -7.95 22.24
CA THR A 41 12.73 -6.70 22.80
C THR A 41 13.80 -5.74 23.33
N ASP A 42 14.99 -6.22 23.64
CA ASP A 42 16.15 -5.45 24.12
C ASP A 42 16.82 -4.62 23.01
N ILE A 43 16.65 -5.02 21.75
CA ILE A 43 17.23 -4.32 20.59
C ILE A 43 16.21 -3.35 19.98
N LEU A 44 14.92 -3.69 20.04
CA LEU A 44 13.84 -2.90 19.48
C LEU A 44 13.56 -1.60 20.28
N PRO A 45 13.08 -0.53 19.63
CA PRO A 45 12.47 0.59 20.34
C PRO A 45 11.31 0.12 21.24
N ALA A 46 11.11 0.80 22.36
CA ALA A 46 10.01 0.50 23.27
C ALA A 46 8.66 0.56 22.54
N GLY A 47 7.84 -0.47 22.73
CA GLY A 47 6.52 -0.57 22.11
C GLY A 47 6.51 -1.07 20.66
N LEU A 48 7.67 -1.28 20.03
CA LEU A 48 7.75 -1.89 18.70
C LEU A 48 7.89 -3.41 18.80
N SER A 49 7.11 -4.12 18.00
CA SER A 49 7.25 -5.56 17.79
C SER A 49 7.28 -5.87 16.30
N ILE A 50 8.11 -6.85 15.92
CA ILE A 50 8.29 -7.28 14.53
C ILE A 50 8.04 -8.78 14.46
N LYS A 51 7.18 -9.20 13.53
CA LYS A 51 6.92 -10.60 13.19
C LYS A 51 7.20 -10.81 11.72
N LYS A 52 8.14 -11.70 11.42
CA LYS A 52 8.50 -12.09 10.06
C LYS A 52 7.81 -13.42 9.72
N GLY A 53 7.11 -13.43 8.60
CA GLY A 53 6.62 -14.64 7.93
C GLY A 53 7.38 -14.89 6.64
N ASP A 54 6.92 -15.85 5.83
CA ASP A 54 7.60 -16.23 4.59
C ASP A 54 7.58 -15.11 3.54
N ASN A 55 6.42 -14.46 3.36
CA ASN A 55 6.22 -13.41 2.34
C ASN A 55 5.92 -12.02 2.93
N PHE A 56 5.79 -11.91 4.26
CA PHE A 56 5.37 -10.67 4.90
C PHE A 56 6.20 -10.32 6.13
N ILE A 57 6.41 -9.02 6.31
CA ILE A 57 6.92 -8.43 7.54
C ILE A 57 5.77 -7.65 8.18
N ASN A 58 5.44 -8.02 9.42
CA ASN A 58 4.44 -7.34 10.22
C ASN A 58 5.12 -6.58 11.34
N LEU A 59 4.92 -5.26 11.39
CA LEU A 59 5.38 -4.39 12.47
C LEU A 59 4.17 -3.85 13.22
N HIS A 60 4.22 -3.94 14.54
CA HIS A 60 3.19 -3.41 15.41
C HIS A 60 3.82 -2.46 16.43
N TYR A 61 3.37 -1.22 16.41
CA TYR A 61 3.73 -0.21 17.39
C TYR A 61 2.58 0.01 18.37
N SER A 62 2.89 -0.05 19.65
CA SER A 62 1.92 -0.03 20.75
C SER A 62 1.08 1.24 20.86
N LYS A 63 1.37 2.28 20.07
CA LYS A 63 0.53 3.49 19.95
C LYS A 63 -0.53 3.39 18.85
N GLY A 64 -0.87 2.17 18.42
CA GLY A 64 -1.97 1.92 17.49
C GLY A 64 -1.60 2.01 16.02
N ILE A 65 -0.32 1.80 15.66
CA ILE A 65 0.12 1.75 14.25
C ILE A 65 0.53 0.32 13.91
N ARG A 66 0.02 -0.21 12.80
CA ARG A 66 0.35 -1.53 12.24
C ARG A 66 0.84 -1.34 10.82
N ILE A 67 1.94 -2.00 10.48
CA ILE A 67 2.53 -1.96 9.14
C ILE A 67 2.71 -3.40 8.67
N LYS A 68 2.13 -3.74 7.54
CA LYS A 68 2.29 -5.03 6.86
C LYS A 68 2.99 -4.76 5.54
N MET A 69 4.14 -5.37 5.31
CA MET A 69 4.89 -5.25 4.06
C MET A 69 4.95 -6.60 3.38
N ASN A 70 4.68 -6.67 2.08
CA ASN A 70 5.07 -7.81 1.26
C ASN A 70 6.54 -7.67 0.82
N ILE A 71 7.16 -8.77 0.38
CA ILE A 71 8.56 -8.77 -0.05
C ILE A 71 8.80 -8.08 -1.42
N GLU A 72 7.76 -7.71 -2.16
CA GLU A 72 7.87 -7.20 -3.53
C GLU A 72 7.76 -5.67 -3.64
N SER A 73 6.70 -5.08 -3.11
CA SER A 73 6.39 -3.64 -3.27
C SER A 73 5.25 -3.10 -2.38
N ALA A 74 4.33 -3.94 -1.89
CA ALA A 74 3.13 -3.49 -1.19
C ALA A 74 3.40 -3.21 0.29
N ILE A 75 2.98 -2.03 0.75
CA ILE A 75 3.04 -1.62 2.15
C ILE A 75 1.63 -1.18 2.57
N PHE A 76 1.10 -1.86 3.58
CA PHE A 76 -0.19 -1.56 4.18
C PHE A 76 0.06 -0.91 5.54
N ILE A 77 -0.53 0.27 5.75
CA ILE A 77 -0.45 1.00 7.02
C ILE A 77 -1.86 1.07 7.59
N SER A 78 -2.06 0.51 8.78
CA SER A 78 -3.31 0.59 9.52
C SER A 78 -3.09 1.38 10.80
N VAL A 79 -4.01 2.30 11.10
CA VAL A 79 -3.96 3.18 12.27
C VAL A 79 -5.24 3.05 13.08
N GLU A 80 -5.13 3.11 14.40
CA GLU A 80 -6.29 3.16 15.28
C GLU A 80 -6.94 4.55 15.26
N GLU A 81 -8.25 4.62 15.53
CA GLU A 81 -9.03 5.87 15.56
C GLU A 81 -8.46 6.94 16.50
N SER A 82 -7.70 6.53 17.53
CA SER A 82 -7.00 7.45 18.42
C SER A 82 -5.98 8.37 17.73
N LEU A 83 -5.59 8.06 16.49
CA LEU A 83 -4.69 8.83 15.63
C LEU A 83 -5.41 9.78 14.66
N LYS A 84 -6.75 9.88 14.72
CA LYS A 84 -7.52 10.80 13.89
C LYS A 84 -7.05 12.25 14.03
N ASN A 85 -6.90 12.95 12.89
CA ASN A 85 -6.35 14.31 12.79
C ASN A 85 -4.92 14.49 13.32
N LYS A 86 -4.15 13.40 13.50
CA LYS A 86 -2.75 13.44 13.99
C LYS A 86 -1.74 12.98 12.95
N MET A 87 -2.22 12.61 11.76
CA MET A 87 -1.39 12.16 10.65
C MET A 87 -1.10 13.32 9.71
N SER A 88 0.01 13.22 8.99
CA SER A 88 0.33 14.09 7.87
C SER A 88 1.28 13.36 6.92
N GLY A 89 1.30 13.75 5.66
CA GLY A 89 2.13 13.13 4.62
C GLY A 89 1.29 12.51 3.51
N LEU A 90 1.88 11.55 2.78
CA LEU A 90 1.28 10.98 1.57
C LEU A 90 -0.01 10.17 1.83
N CYS A 91 -0.18 9.62 3.04
CA CYS A 91 -1.40 8.93 3.44
C CYS A 91 -2.49 9.87 3.98
N GLY A 92 -2.29 11.19 3.87
CA GLY A 92 -3.25 12.20 4.28
C GLY A 92 -3.26 12.47 5.80
N GLU A 93 -4.33 13.13 6.25
CA GLU A 93 -4.47 13.62 7.62
C GLU A 93 -5.31 12.72 8.55
N TYR A 94 -5.95 11.69 7.98
CA TYR A 94 -6.88 10.79 8.67
C TYR A 94 -7.97 11.57 9.44
N ASN A 95 -8.77 12.35 8.70
CA ASN A 95 -9.75 13.32 9.21
C ASN A 95 -11.19 13.05 8.75
N ASP A 96 -11.48 11.85 8.23
CA ASP A 96 -12.75 11.43 7.56
C ASP A 96 -13.15 12.25 6.33
N ASN A 97 -12.35 13.22 5.91
CA ASN A 97 -12.54 13.93 4.67
C ASN A 97 -11.78 13.17 3.58
N THR A 98 -12.50 12.65 2.59
CA THR A 98 -11.86 11.97 1.44
C THR A 98 -11.60 12.93 0.28
N THR A 99 -12.12 14.16 0.35
CA THR A 99 -12.06 15.13 -0.74
C THR A 99 -10.76 15.93 -0.79
N ASP A 100 -10.02 16.00 0.32
CA ASP A 100 -8.74 16.70 0.46
C ASP A 100 -7.52 15.79 0.20
N VAL A 101 -7.72 14.47 0.14
CA VAL A 101 -6.69 13.46 -0.16
C VAL A 101 -6.35 13.42 -1.67
N LEU A 102 -7.19 14.03 -2.53
CA LEU A 102 -7.05 14.03 -3.99
C LEU A 102 -6.65 15.40 -4.58
N PRO A 103 -5.41 15.91 -4.39
CA PRO A 103 -4.86 16.96 -5.24
C PRO A 103 -4.22 16.43 -6.54
N THR A 104 -3.95 15.13 -6.68
CA THR A 104 -3.08 14.59 -7.75
C THR A 104 -3.80 14.13 -9.01
N LEU A 105 -5.11 13.87 -8.98
CA LEU A 105 -5.86 13.41 -10.17
C LEU A 105 -6.00 14.49 -11.25
N PHE A 106 -5.94 15.77 -10.86
CA PHE A 106 -6.31 16.89 -11.74
C PHE A 106 -5.32 17.15 -12.88
N ASN A 107 -4.08 16.67 -12.79
CA ASN A 107 -3.05 17.01 -13.78
C ASN A 107 -2.85 15.93 -14.85
N CYS A 108 -3.66 14.88 -14.87
CA CYS A 108 -3.45 13.68 -15.69
C CYS A 108 -4.20 13.66 -17.02
N VAL A 109 -5.06 14.65 -17.28
CA VAL A 109 -6.14 14.48 -18.25
C VAL A 109 -5.89 15.27 -19.53
N THR A 110 -5.58 14.55 -20.61
CA THR A 110 -6.25 14.81 -21.88
C THR A 110 -7.45 13.85 -21.98
N PRO A 111 -8.55 14.21 -22.66
CA PRO A 111 -9.76 13.37 -22.72
C PRO A 111 -9.53 11.95 -23.25
N GLN A 112 -8.55 11.76 -24.14
CA GLN A 112 -8.20 10.44 -24.71
C GLN A 112 -7.44 9.55 -23.73
N LEU A 113 -6.68 10.14 -22.80
CA LEU A 113 -5.94 9.37 -21.81
C LEU A 113 -6.86 8.87 -20.70
N GLN A 114 -7.88 9.66 -20.38
CA GLN A 114 -8.85 9.33 -19.33
C GLN A 114 -9.64 8.04 -19.62
N SER A 115 -9.98 7.76 -20.89
CA SER A 115 -10.66 6.51 -21.25
C SER A 115 -9.79 5.28 -21.01
N ASN A 116 -8.51 5.32 -21.43
CA ASN A 116 -7.60 4.18 -21.28
C ASN A 116 -7.26 3.89 -19.81
N ILE A 117 -7.11 4.94 -18.99
CA ILE A 117 -6.88 4.77 -17.55
C ILE A 117 -8.13 4.17 -16.89
N SER A 118 -9.31 4.68 -17.25
CA SER A 118 -10.59 4.19 -16.73
C SER A 118 -10.82 2.72 -17.09
N ASP A 119 -10.55 2.34 -18.33
CA ASP A 119 -10.72 0.96 -18.81
C ASP A 119 -9.73 0.00 -18.16
N GLY A 120 -8.47 0.44 -17.96
CA GLY A 120 -7.44 -0.36 -17.29
C GLY A 120 -7.78 -0.65 -15.82
N CYS A 121 -8.26 0.35 -15.07
CA CYS A 121 -8.59 0.21 -13.66
C CYS A 121 -10.01 -0.35 -13.40
N PHE A 122 -10.87 -0.39 -14.44
CA PHE A 122 -12.26 -0.87 -14.35
C PHE A 122 -12.44 -2.24 -13.66
N PRO A 123 -11.56 -3.25 -13.83
CA PRO A 123 -11.77 -4.55 -13.19
C PRO A 123 -11.94 -4.52 -11.66
N LEU A 124 -11.41 -3.48 -10.98
CA LEU A 124 -11.58 -3.28 -9.53
C LEU A 124 -13.03 -2.97 -9.13
N ILE A 125 -13.80 -2.38 -10.03
CA ILE A 125 -15.17 -1.89 -9.78
C ILE A 125 -16.22 -2.54 -10.69
N ASP A 126 -15.81 -3.49 -11.55
CA ASP A 126 -16.71 -4.17 -12.47
C ASP A 126 -17.77 -4.99 -11.70
N PRO A 127 -19.07 -4.65 -11.82
CA PRO A 127 -20.13 -5.37 -11.14
C PRO A 127 -20.34 -6.81 -11.66
N GLY A 128 -19.71 -7.19 -12.77
CA GLY A 128 -19.67 -8.56 -13.28
C GLY A 128 -18.28 -9.22 -13.17
N GLY A 129 -17.30 -8.54 -12.55
CA GLY A 129 -15.90 -8.93 -12.57
C GLY A 129 -15.47 -9.82 -11.41
N ALA A 130 -14.20 -10.23 -11.43
CA ALA A 130 -13.61 -11.14 -10.44
C ALA A 130 -13.65 -10.61 -8.99
N PHE A 131 -13.71 -9.29 -8.82
CA PHE A 131 -13.72 -8.62 -7.52
C PHE A 131 -15.13 -8.30 -6.99
N TYR A 132 -16.19 -8.54 -7.77
CA TYR A 132 -17.55 -8.12 -7.42
C TYR A 132 -18.08 -8.67 -6.09
N GLU A 133 -17.86 -9.95 -5.80
CA GLU A 133 -18.30 -10.53 -4.53
C GLU A 133 -17.54 -9.96 -3.33
N CYS A 134 -16.24 -9.68 -3.50
CA CYS A 134 -15.42 -9.07 -2.48
C CYS A 134 -15.79 -7.59 -2.24
N SER A 135 -16.12 -6.85 -3.29
CA SER A 135 -16.45 -5.42 -3.19
C SER A 135 -17.73 -5.12 -2.39
N LYS A 136 -18.52 -6.16 -2.08
CA LYS A 136 -19.64 -6.07 -1.13
C LYS A 136 -19.21 -5.95 0.33
N SER A 137 -18.00 -6.42 0.66
CA SER A 137 -17.42 -6.39 2.01
C SER A 137 -16.24 -5.43 2.13
N VAL A 138 -15.46 -5.30 1.04
CA VAL A 138 -14.28 -4.42 0.97
C VAL A 138 -14.60 -3.20 0.11
N ASN A 139 -14.29 -2.00 0.58
CA ASN A 139 -14.46 -0.78 -0.22
C ASN A 139 -13.44 -0.74 -1.38
N ALA A 140 -13.90 -0.95 -2.61
CA ALA A 140 -13.06 -0.96 -3.81
C ALA A 140 -12.56 0.43 -4.25
N GLN A 141 -13.24 1.51 -3.83
CA GLN A 141 -12.98 2.87 -4.33
C GLN A 141 -11.54 3.34 -4.13
N PRO A 142 -10.88 3.13 -2.96
CA PRO A 142 -9.50 3.57 -2.76
C PRO A 142 -8.51 2.84 -3.69
N PHE A 143 -8.75 1.56 -3.98
CA PHE A 143 -7.91 0.79 -4.90
C PHE A 143 -8.05 1.30 -6.34
N TYR A 144 -9.28 1.62 -6.75
CA TYR A 144 -9.55 2.21 -8.06
C TYR A 144 -8.87 3.59 -8.22
N GLU A 145 -9.02 4.47 -7.24
CA GLU A 145 -8.40 5.80 -7.27
C GLU A 145 -6.87 5.74 -7.26
N ALA A 146 -6.28 4.84 -6.47
CA ALA A 146 -4.84 4.59 -6.47
C ALA A 146 -4.35 4.08 -7.83
N CYS A 147 -5.07 3.12 -8.44
CA CYS A 147 -4.77 2.62 -9.78
C CYS A 147 -4.76 3.76 -10.81
N MET A 148 -5.78 4.62 -10.81
CA MET A 148 -5.87 5.75 -11.74
C MET A 148 -4.69 6.72 -11.58
N SER A 149 -4.26 6.97 -10.33
CA SER A 149 -3.13 7.82 -10.00
C SER A 149 -1.80 7.24 -10.48
N ASP A 150 -1.51 5.98 -10.13
CA ASP A 150 -0.25 5.31 -10.46
C ASP A 150 -0.11 5.12 -11.98
N TYR A 151 -1.21 4.75 -12.64
CA TYR A 151 -1.24 4.57 -14.09
C TYR A 151 -0.94 5.88 -14.81
N CYS A 152 -1.51 6.99 -14.33
CA CYS A 152 -1.17 8.31 -14.86
C CYS A 152 0.30 8.69 -14.61
N SER A 153 0.82 8.45 -13.41
CA SER A 153 2.21 8.81 -13.08
C SER A 153 3.19 8.09 -14.02
N THR A 154 2.88 6.85 -14.40
CA THR A 154 3.68 6.01 -15.29
C THR A 154 3.67 6.52 -16.73
N ILE A 155 2.51 6.96 -17.23
CA ILE A 155 2.40 7.58 -18.57
C ILE A 155 3.23 8.86 -18.67
N LYS A 156 3.24 9.69 -17.61
CA LYS A 156 3.94 10.98 -17.63
C LYS A 156 5.46 10.86 -17.58
N THR A 157 5.97 9.80 -16.97
CA THR A 157 7.38 9.71 -16.56
C THR A 157 8.21 8.79 -17.45
N SER A 158 7.61 8.02 -18.37
CA SER A 158 8.35 6.97 -19.06
C SER A 158 8.05 6.85 -20.56
N ASN A 159 9.10 6.51 -21.32
CA ASN A 159 9.00 5.78 -22.60
C ASN A 159 8.80 4.25 -22.35
N ASP A 160 8.44 3.86 -21.12
CA ASP A 160 8.36 2.48 -20.65
C ASP A 160 6.90 2.00 -20.68
N THR A 161 6.71 0.75 -21.09
CA THR A 161 5.44 0.16 -21.50
C THR A 161 4.79 -0.70 -20.42
N ASN A 162 5.33 -0.70 -19.20
CA ASN A 162 4.87 -1.57 -18.11
C ASN A 162 3.62 -1.04 -17.37
N LEU A 163 2.62 -0.61 -18.14
CA LEU A 163 1.29 -0.28 -17.61
C LEU A 163 0.62 -1.52 -17.00
N ASN A 164 0.93 -2.72 -17.50
CA ASN A 164 0.41 -3.96 -16.96
C ASN A 164 0.87 -4.18 -15.50
N GLY A 165 2.12 -3.88 -15.17
CA GLY A 165 2.62 -3.99 -13.80
C GLY A 165 1.90 -3.05 -12.82
N VAL A 166 1.53 -1.84 -13.26
CA VAL A 166 0.74 -0.91 -12.44
C VAL A 166 -0.65 -1.48 -12.16
N LEU A 167 -1.32 -1.97 -13.21
CA LEU A 167 -2.65 -2.60 -13.07
C LEU A 167 -2.59 -3.81 -12.14
N CYS A 168 -1.64 -4.72 -12.35
CA CYS A 168 -1.51 -5.92 -11.55
C CYS A 168 -1.19 -5.63 -10.08
N ASN A 169 -0.39 -4.61 -9.78
CA ASN A 169 -0.16 -4.18 -8.39
C ASN A 169 -1.44 -3.72 -7.71
N ALA A 170 -2.30 -2.98 -8.42
CA ALA A 170 -3.58 -2.53 -7.87
C ALA A 170 -4.55 -3.71 -7.64
N PHE A 171 -4.61 -4.66 -8.58
CA PHE A 171 -5.44 -5.86 -8.45
C PHE A 171 -4.95 -6.79 -7.32
N GLU A 172 -3.64 -6.96 -7.17
CA GLU A 172 -3.01 -7.72 -6.06
C GLU A 172 -3.39 -7.09 -4.71
N ALA A 173 -3.33 -5.76 -4.59
CA ALA A 173 -3.69 -5.06 -3.36
C ALA A 173 -5.15 -5.32 -2.97
N MET A 174 -6.09 -5.24 -3.93
CA MET A 174 -7.49 -5.55 -3.67
C MET A 174 -7.68 -7.03 -3.32
N ALA A 175 -7.02 -7.95 -4.03
CA ALA A 175 -7.11 -9.38 -3.76
C ALA A 175 -6.60 -9.76 -2.36
N GLN A 176 -5.54 -9.09 -1.91
CA GLN A 176 -5.01 -9.29 -0.56
C GLN A 176 -5.99 -8.82 0.52
N GLU A 177 -6.66 -7.69 0.31
CA GLU A 177 -7.70 -7.20 1.23
C GLU A 177 -8.91 -8.16 1.26
N CYS A 178 -9.31 -8.67 0.10
CA CYS A 178 -10.33 -9.72 0.01
C CYS A 178 -9.95 -10.96 0.83
N LEU A 179 -8.70 -11.40 0.72
CA LEU A 179 -8.18 -12.55 1.47
C LEU A 179 -8.16 -12.31 2.98
N ASP A 180 -7.87 -11.08 3.41
CA ASP A 180 -7.91 -10.71 4.83
C ASP A 180 -9.36 -10.77 5.38
N GLU A 181 -10.38 -10.54 4.53
CA GLU A 181 -11.80 -10.83 4.79
C GLU A 181 -12.22 -12.29 4.51
N SER A 182 -11.26 -13.19 4.30
CA SER A 182 -11.47 -14.61 3.97
C SER A 182 -12.25 -14.86 2.66
N ILE A 183 -12.21 -13.90 1.73
CA ILE A 183 -12.82 -13.98 0.39
C ILE A 183 -11.70 -14.21 -0.63
N SER A 184 -11.61 -15.43 -1.18
CA SER A 184 -10.66 -15.73 -2.26
C SER A 184 -11.25 -15.31 -3.61
N VAL A 185 -10.50 -14.52 -4.38
CA VAL A 185 -10.87 -14.04 -5.71
C VAL A 185 -9.93 -14.62 -6.78
N ASN A 186 -10.47 -15.06 -7.91
CA ASN A 186 -9.68 -15.57 -9.03
C ASN A 186 -9.53 -14.50 -10.12
N TRP A 187 -8.56 -13.60 -9.94
CA TRP A 187 -8.41 -12.39 -10.76
C TRP A 187 -7.28 -12.49 -11.81
N LEU A 188 -6.22 -13.27 -11.53
CA LEU A 188 -4.99 -13.34 -12.33
C LEU A 188 -5.23 -13.60 -13.83
N SER A 189 -6.09 -14.57 -14.17
CA SER A 189 -6.39 -14.88 -15.58
C SER A 189 -7.36 -13.90 -16.21
N SER A 190 -8.31 -13.34 -15.45
CA SER A 190 -9.32 -12.42 -15.95
C SER A 190 -8.77 -11.01 -16.21
N THR A 191 -7.69 -10.63 -15.54
CA THR A 191 -7.07 -9.29 -15.66
C THR A 191 -5.80 -9.27 -16.49
N GLY A 192 -5.34 -10.42 -17.01
CA GLY A 192 -4.10 -10.51 -17.77
C GLY A 192 -2.82 -10.46 -16.92
N CYS A 193 -2.93 -10.69 -15.60
CA CYS A 193 -1.82 -10.69 -14.64
C CYS A 193 -1.22 -12.08 -14.37
N GLY A 194 -1.78 -13.15 -14.97
CA GLY A 194 -1.31 -14.53 -14.80
C GLY A 194 0.01 -14.88 -15.51
N MET A 195 0.66 -13.93 -16.16
CA MET A 195 1.99 -14.07 -16.77
C MET A 195 2.94 -13.03 -16.16
N LEU A 196 3.48 -13.33 -14.98
CA LEU A 196 4.64 -12.64 -14.40
C LEU A 196 5.76 -13.65 -14.16
#